data_AF-A0A7S4K2Q8-F1
#
_entry.id   AF-A0A7S4K2Q8-F1
#
_cell.length_a   1.000
_cell.length_b   1.000
_cell.length_c   1.000
_cell.angle_alpha   90.00
_cell.angle_beta   90.00
_cell.angle_gamma   90.00
#
_symmetry.space_group_name_H-M   'P 1'
#
loop_
_entity.id
_entity.type
_entity.pdbx_description
1 polymer ?
#
loop_
_entity_poly.entity_id
_entity_poly.type
_entity_poly.pdbx_seq_one_letter_code
_entity_poly.pdbx_strand_id
1 'polypeptide(L)'
;STSSPSSSSSSYAPREVLFCTTHLESFVPNYPSPGRTYDGASQRESQLREAASFCEEYARRNGAVDVAVVAGDLNWDDERKRGATGNDPPLLSVLNGNNGGVDSSSWVDAWRQVRGAEDGYTYDSRLS
;
A
#
# COMPACT_ATOMS: atom_id res chain seq x y z
N SER A 1 -53.69 28.51 -8.67
CA SER A 1 -52.47 28.25 -7.88
C SER A 1 -51.67 27.17 -8.59
N THR A 2 -50.68 27.58 -9.37
CA THR A 2 -49.79 26.68 -10.12
C THR A 2 -48.51 26.48 -9.31
N SER A 3 -48.36 25.30 -8.71
CA SER A 3 -47.13 24.88 -8.03
C SER A 3 -46.09 24.49 -9.07
N SER A 4 -45.03 25.29 -9.20
CA SER A 4 -43.85 24.96 -10.00
C SER A 4 -43.10 23.77 -9.35
N PRO A 5 -42.63 22.78 -10.13
CA PRO A 5 -41.81 21.71 -9.60
C PRO A 5 -40.43 22.26 -9.22
N SER A 6 -40.03 22.07 -7.96
CA SER A 6 -38.67 22.33 -7.50
C SER A 6 -37.72 21.34 -8.18
N SER A 7 -36.97 21.82 -9.17
CA SER A 7 -35.85 21.08 -9.74
C SER A 7 -34.75 20.94 -8.68
N SER A 8 -34.73 19.83 -7.98
CA SER A 8 -33.59 19.44 -7.16
C SER A 8 -32.41 19.16 -8.09
N SER A 9 -31.58 20.17 -8.29
CA SER A 9 -30.25 20.01 -8.87
C SER A 9 -29.46 19.08 -7.94
N SER A 10 -29.39 17.79 -8.31
CA SER A 10 -28.42 16.89 -7.73
C SER A 10 -27.06 17.37 -8.23
N SER A 11 -26.37 18.17 -7.42
CA SER A 11 -24.98 18.52 -7.70
C SER A 11 -24.15 17.26 -7.56
N TYR A 12 -23.74 16.66 -8.68
CA TYR A 12 -22.70 15.65 -8.67
C TYR A 12 -21.42 16.34 -8.17
N ALA A 13 -21.09 16.14 -6.89
CA ALA A 13 -19.77 16.48 -6.40
C ALA A 13 -18.76 15.59 -7.12
N PRO A 14 -17.66 16.15 -7.68
CA PRO A 14 -16.62 15.36 -8.30
C PRO A 14 -16.04 14.38 -7.28
N ARG A 15 -15.84 13.14 -7.73
CA ARG A 15 -15.31 12.02 -6.95
C ARG A 15 -13.87 11.81 -7.36
N GLU A 16 -12.97 11.67 -6.38
CA GLU A 16 -11.53 11.58 -6.62
C GLU A 16 -10.99 10.20 -6.24
N VAL A 17 -10.01 9.74 -7.01
CA VAL A 17 -9.20 8.56 -6.71
C VAL A 17 -7.75 9.02 -6.56
N LEU A 18 -7.16 8.73 -5.41
CA LEU A 18 -5.77 9.05 -5.11
C LEU A 18 -4.88 7.86 -5.44
N PHE A 19 -3.85 8.08 -6.27
CA PHE A 19 -2.80 7.11 -6.52
C PHE A 19 -1.50 7.57 -5.87
N CYS A 20 -1.00 6.79 -4.92
CA CYS A 20 0.30 6.94 -4.29
C CYS A 20 1.22 5.84 -4.82
N THR A 21 2.16 6.20 -5.69
CA THR A 21 3.11 5.25 -6.28
C THR A 21 4.44 5.33 -5.56
N THR A 22 5.04 4.19 -5.24
CA THR A 22 6.33 4.13 -4.53
C THR A 22 7.22 2.98 -5.02
N HIS A 23 8.52 3.13 -4.78
CA HIS A 23 9.50 2.04 -4.84
C HIS A 23 10.14 1.96 -3.46
N LEU A 24 9.77 0.94 -2.67
CA LEU A 24 10.24 0.82 -1.29
C LEU A 24 11.67 0.24 -1.24
N GLU A 25 12.29 0.34 -0.07
CA GLU A 25 13.67 -0.12 0.17
C GLU A 25 13.93 -1.56 -0.29
N SER A 26 15.00 -1.76 -1.06
CA SER A 26 15.35 -3.06 -1.61
C SER A 26 16.20 -3.90 -0.66
N PHE A 27 16.17 -5.22 -0.86
CA PHE A 27 17.17 -6.12 -0.31
C PHE A 27 18.51 -5.96 -1.05
N VAL A 28 19.61 -5.74 -0.33
CA VAL A 28 20.94 -5.55 -0.92
C VAL A 28 21.97 -6.48 -0.27
N PRO A 29 22.41 -7.56 -0.95
CA PRO A 29 23.50 -8.39 -0.47
C PRO A 29 24.85 -7.67 -0.65
N ASN A 30 25.83 -7.98 0.21
CA ASN A 30 27.17 -7.41 0.20
C ASN A 30 27.23 -5.89 0.41
N TYR A 31 26.27 -5.34 1.16
CA TYR A 31 26.20 -3.93 1.50
C TYR A 31 26.20 -3.72 3.03
N PRO A 32 26.90 -2.69 3.56
CA PRO A 32 27.81 -1.78 2.85
C PRO A 32 29.16 -2.41 2.50
N SER A 33 29.39 -3.68 2.88
CA SER A 33 30.64 -4.40 2.63
C SER A 33 30.37 -5.87 2.29
N PRO A 34 31.30 -6.56 1.60
CA PRO A 34 31.19 -7.99 1.32
C PRO A 34 30.90 -8.81 2.57
N GLY A 35 30.00 -9.80 2.45
CA GLY A 35 29.60 -10.67 3.57
C GLY A 35 28.63 -10.04 4.58
N ARG A 36 28.24 -8.77 4.39
CA ARG A 36 27.13 -8.14 5.13
C ARG A 36 25.93 -7.99 4.21
N THR A 37 24.75 -8.19 4.76
CA THR A 37 23.49 -8.01 4.04
C THR A 37 22.74 -6.85 4.67
N TYR A 38 22.24 -5.97 3.81
CA TYR A 38 21.24 -4.98 4.18
C TYR A 38 19.89 -5.50 3.70
N ASP A 39 19.00 -5.72 4.65
CA ASP A 39 17.74 -6.42 4.43
C ASP A 39 16.62 -5.44 4.06
N GLY A 40 16.59 -4.27 4.71
CA GLY A 40 15.71 -3.15 4.39
C GLY A 40 14.29 -3.32 4.95
N ALA A 41 14.01 -4.39 5.70
CA ALA A 41 12.66 -4.72 6.19
C ALA A 41 12.07 -3.59 7.05
N SER A 42 12.84 -3.09 8.03
CA SER A 42 12.38 -2.00 8.91
C SER A 42 12.11 -0.69 8.14
N GLN A 43 12.89 -0.43 7.08
CA GLN A 43 12.73 0.73 6.22
C GLN A 43 11.49 0.60 5.35
N ARG A 44 11.26 -0.57 4.73
CA ARG A 44 10.03 -0.86 3.97
C ARG A 44 8.79 -0.68 4.84
N GLU A 45 8.80 -1.19 6.07
CA GLU A 45 7.68 -1.01 7.00
C GLU A 45 7.40 0.47 7.30
N SER A 46 8.44 1.26 7.60
CA SER A 46 8.29 2.69 7.88
C SER A 46 7.76 3.46 6.67
N GLN A 47 8.31 3.19 5.48
CA GLN A 47 7.92 3.85 4.23
C GLN A 47 6.49 3.50 3.82
N LEU A 48 6.07 2.25 4.02
CA LEU A 48 4.70 1.83 3.75
C LEU A 48 3.71 2.56 4.67
N ARG A 49 4.04 2.69 5.96
CA ARG A 49 3.22 3.49 6.91
C ARG A 49 3.14 4.94 6.46
N GLU A 50 4.26 5.54 6.08
CA GLU A 50 4.30 6.93 5.61
C GLU A 50 3.40 7.15 4.38
N ALA A 51 3.45 6.24 3.40
CA ALA A 51 2.60 6.30 2.21
C ALA A 51 1.10 6.19 2.55
N ALA A 52 0.74 5.28 3.46
CA ALA A 52 -0.65 5.11 3.92
C ALA A 52 -1.12 6.35 4.70
N SER A 53 -0.33 6.85 5.65
CA SER A 53 -0.63 8.06 6.42
C SER A 53 -0.82 9.28 5.51
N PHE A 54 0.03 9.45 4.49
CA PHE A 54 -0.14 10.50 3.49
C PHE A 54 -1.51 10.41 2.80
N CYS A 55 -1.92 9.21 2.39
CA CYS A 55 -3.20 8.99 1.72
C CYS A 55 -4.40 9.34 2.61
N GLU A 56 -4.37 8.89 3.86
CA GLU A 56 -5.46 9.15 4.82
C GLU A 56 -5.55 10.64 5.17
N GLU A 57 -4.40 11.30 5.40
CA GLU A 57 -4.37 12.73 5.64
C GLU A 57 -4.89 13.52 4.44
N TYR A 58 -4.50 13.13 3.23
CA TYR A 58 -4.96 13.77 2.01
C TYR A 58 -6.47 13.60 1.84
N ALA A 59 -7.00 12.38 2.01
CA ALA A 59 -8.43 12.10 1.92
C ALA A 59 -9.23 12.91 2.94
N ARG A 60 -8.76 12.96 4.20
CA ARG A 60 -9.39 13.74 5.28
C ARG A 60 -9.41 15.25 5.00
N ARG A 61 -8.37 15.80 4.35
CA ARG A 61 -8.28 17.23 4.05
C ARG A 61 -9.13 17.64 2.85
N ASN A 62 -9.23 16.79 1.83
CA ASN A 62 -9.89 17.13 0.56
C ASN A 62 -11.36 16.68 0.51
N GLY A 63 -11.79 15.70 1.31
CA GLY A 63 -13.19 15.30 1.48
C GLY A 63 -13.88 14.69 0.24
N ALA A 64 -13.22 14.73 -0.92
CA ALA A 64 -13.71 14.20 -2.20
C ALA A 64 -13.06 12.88 -2.62
N VAL A 65 -12.08 12.38 -1.85
CA VAL A 65 -11.37 11.13 -2.15
C VAL A 65 -12.19 9.94 -1.67
N ASP A 66 -12.61 9.09 -2.61
CA ASP A 66 -13.35 7.87 -2.30
C ASP A 66 -12.45 6.66 -2.12
N VAL A 67 -11.34 6.64 -2.85
CA VAL A 67 -10.41 5.52 -2.91
C VAL A 67 -9.00 6.09 -2.93
N ALA A 68 -8.15 5.57 -2.05
CA ALA A 68 -6.71 5.75 -2.12
C ALA A 68 -6.05 4.40 -2.46
N VAL A 69 -5.06 4.44 -3.33
CA VAL A 69 -4.30 3.27 -3.78
C VAL A 69 -2.83 3.52 -3.51
N VAL A 70 -2.21 2.67 -2.71
CA VAL A 70 -0.75 2.58 -2.59
C VAL A 70 -0.28 1.44 -3.50
N ALA A 71 0.60 1.74 -4.45
CA ALA A 71 1.07 0.78 -5.44
C ALA A 71 2.51 1.07 -5.88
N GLY A 72 3.07 0.15 -6.67
CA GLY A 72 4.42 0.24 -7.22
C GLY A 72 5.25 -0.99 -6.86
N ASP A 73 6.57 -0.83 -6.85
CA ASP A 73 7.48 -1.90 -6.46
C ASP A 73 7.74 -1.82 -4.95
N LEU A 74 7.02 -2.61 -4.19
CA LEU A 74 7.13 -2.57 -2.73
C LEU A 74 8.36 -3.33 -2.21
N ASN A 75 9.13 -4.01 -3.08
CA ASN A 75 10.20 -4.95 -2.70
C ASN A 75 9.80 -5.88 -1.54
N TRP A 76 8.49 -6.16 -1.43
CA TRP A 76 7.94 -6.84 -0.27
C TRP A 76 8.14 -8.33 -0.43
N ASP A 77 8.62 -8.99 0.62
CA ASP A 77 8.86 -10.43 0.66
C ASP A 77 10.07 -10.90 -0.15
N ASP A 78 10.92 -9.97 -0.60
CA ASP A 78 12.14 -10.26 -1.35
C ASP A 78 13.09 -11.18 -0.57
N GLU A 79 13.08 -11.07 0.76
CA GLU A 79 13.91 -11.89 1.64
C GLU A 79 13.36 -13.30 1.86
N ARG A 80 12.04 -13.47 2.06
CA ARG A 80 11.47 -14.83 2.29
C ARG A 80 11.59 -15.67 1.03
N LYS A 81 11.61 -15.03 -0.14
CA LYS A 81 11.91 -15.70 -1.41
C LYS A 81 13.37 -16.13 -1.52
N ARG A 82 14.31 -15.42 -0.89
CA ARG A 82 15.76 -15.70 -0.94
C ARG A 82 16.25 -16.64 0.17
N GLY A 83 15.48 -16.88 1.24
CA GLY A 83 15.85 -17.77 2.33
C GLY A 83 14.70 -18.20 3.24
N ALA A 84 14.94 -19.21 4.09
CA ALA A 84 13.93 -19.84 4.93
C ALA A 84 13.35 -18.98 6.07
N THR A 85 13.85 -17.74 6.25
CA THR A 85 13.57 -16.89 7.42
C THR A 85 13.34 -15.43 7.02
N GLY A 86 12.75 -15.13 5.86
CA GLY A 86 12.66 -13.73 5.42
C GLY A 86 11.98 -12.81 6.45
N ASN A 87 12.46 -11.58 6.52
CA ASN A 87 12.21 -10.71 7.67
C ASN A 87 10.95 -9.85 7.52
N ASP A 88 10.37 -9.73 6.32
CA ASP A 88 9.14 -8.96 6.15
C ASP A 88 7.96 -9.65 6.83
N PRO A 89 7.13 -8.95 7.61
CA PRO A 89 5.85 -9.47 8.05
C PRO A 89 4.82 -9.49 6.91
N PRO A 90 3.65 -10.13 7.07
CA PRO A 90 2.57 -9.99 6.10
C PRO A 90 2.24 -8.51 5.86
N LEU A 91 2.17 -8.08 4.58
CA LEU A 91 2.06 -6.66 4.19
C LEU A 91 0.98 -5.91 4.98
N LEU A 92 -0.26 -6.42 4.98
CA LEU A 92 -1.37 -5.78 5.69
C LEU A 92 -1.17 -5.73 7.21
N SER A 93 -0.38 -6.64 7.80
CA SER A 93 -0.11 -6.58 9.25
C SER A 93 0.65 -5.32 9.66
N VAL A 94 1.42 -4.73 8.74
CA VAL A 94 2.12 -3.44 8.97
C VAL A 94 1.11 -2.32 9.08
N LEU A 95 0.14 -2.28 8.18
CA LEU A 95 -0.94 -1.29 8.24
C LEU A 95 -1.91 -1.56 9.42
N ASN A 96 -1.93 -2.80 9.94
CA ASN A 96 -2.86 -3.26 10.98
C ASN A 96 -2.44 -3.01 12.44
N GLY A 97 -1.52 -2.09 12.69
CA GLY A 97 -1.08 -1.74 14.04
C GLY A 97 -1.33 -0.28 14.41
N ASN A 98 -1.72 -0.02 15.66
CA ASN A 98 -1.85 1.33 16.25
C ASN A 98 -0.56 2.19 16.23
N ASN A 99 0.52 1.71 15.62
CA ASN A 99 1.78 2.43 15.44
C ASN A 99 1.74 3.23 14.13
N GLY A 100 1.17 4.43 14.15
CA GLY A 100 1.23 5.36 13.01
C GLY A 100 -0.08 6.05 12.63
N GLY A 101 -1.17 5.81 13.37
CA GLY A 101 -2.44 6.52 13.15
C GLY A 101 -3.19 6.15 11.87
N VAL A 102 -2.79 5.06 11.21
CA VAL A 102 -3.45 4.50 10.02
C VAL A 102 -4.68 3.69 10.45
N ASP A 103 -5.85 3.97 9.88
CA ASP A 103 -7.04 3.12 10.09
C ASP A 103 -6.90 1.82 9.27
N SER A 104 -6.21 0.89 9.90
CA SER A 104 -6.00 -0.50 9.50
C SER A 104 -7.19 -1.23 8.88
N SER A 105 -8.42 -0.93 9.29
CA SER A 105 -9.61 -1.67 8.84
C SER A 105 -10.00 -1.37 7.38
N SER A 106 -9.41 -0.33 6.79
CA SER A 106 -9.76 0.18 5.46
C SER A 106 -8.85 -0.30 4.33
N TRP A 107 -7.64 -0.78 4.64
CA TRP A 107 -6.67 -1.19 3.63
C TRP A 107 -6.86 -2.65 3.22
N VAL A 108 -6.86 -2.89 1.90
CA VAL A 108 -7.02 -4.22 1.31
C VAL A 108 -5.90 -4.49 0.32
N ASP A 109 -5.37 -5.70 0.36
CA ASP A 109 -4.50 -6.23 -0.69
C ASP A 109 -5.37 -6.72 -1.85
N ALA A 110 -5.35 -5.97 -2.96
CA ALA A 110 -6.18 -6.24 -4.13
C ALA A 110 -5.91 -7.62 -4.77
N TRP A 111 -4.66 -8.10 -4.76
CA TRP A 111 -4.34 -9.43 -5.27
C TRP A 111 -4.97 -10.50 -4.38
N ARG A 112 -4.76 -10.40 -3.07
CA ARG A 112 -5.34 -11.36 -2.10
C ARG A 112 -6.86 -11.33 -2.09
N GLN A 113 -7.49 -10.20 -2.38
CA GLN A 113 -8.96 -10.10 -2.46
C GLN A 113 -9.53 -10.90 -3.64
N VAL A 114 -8.86 -10.88 -4.81
CA VAL A 114 -9.34 -11.55 -6.02
C VAL A 114 -8.80 -12.98 -6.14
N ARG A 115 -7.59 -13.22 -5.64
CA ARG A 115 -6.78 -14.44 -5.85
C ARG A 115 -6.24 -15.02 -4.54
N GLY A 116 -6.96 -14.86 -3.43
CA GLY A 116 -6.46 -15.18 -2.09
C GLY A 116 -5.95 -16.61 -1.86
N ALA A 117 -6.42 -17.57 -2.68
CA ALA A 117 -5.98 -18.97 -2.64
C ALA A 117 -4.75 -19.28 -3.52
N GLU A 118 -4.26 -18.32 -4.31
CA GLU A 118 -3.16 -18.49 -5.24
C GLU A 118 -1.87 -17.85 -4.70
N ASP A 119 -0.75 -18.53 -4.87
CA ASP A 119 0.57 -17.93 -4.71
C ASP A 119 0.89 -17.08 -5.93
N GLY A 120 0.87 -15.76 -5.75
CA GLY A 120 1.14 -14.77 -6.80
C GLY A 120 2.61 -14.35 -6.83
N TYR A 121 3.17 -14.24 -8.03
CA TYR A 121 4.51 -13.70 -8.25
C TYR A 121 4.46 -12.52 -9.21
N THR A 122 4.99 -11.38 -8.80
CA THR A 122 5.22 -10.20 -9.64
C THR A 122 6.67 -10.09 -10.11
N TYR A 123 7.57 -10.86 -9.49
CA TYR A 123 8.99 -10.98 -9.82
C TYR A 123 9.45 -12.43 -9.60
N ASP A 124 10.05 -13.05 -10.63
CA ASP A 124 10.64 -14.39 -10.58
C ASP A 124 12.10 -14.34 -11.06
N SER A 125 13.03 -14.35 -10.10
CA SER A 125 14.47 -14.31 -10.36
C SER A 125 15.04 -15.61 -10.93
N ARG A 126 14.23 -16.68 -11.06
CA ARG A 126 14.66 -17.92 -11.73
C ARG A 126 14.64 -17.81 -13.26
N LEU A 127 14.02 -16.76 -13.78
CA LEU A 127 13.97 -16.46 -15.21
C LEU A 127 15.05 -15.44 -15.65
N SER A 128 15.90 -14.98 -14.73
CA SER A 128 16.99 -14.04 -14.98
C SER A 128 18.37 -14.67 -14.85
#